data_AF-A0A358QND5-F1
#
_entry.id   AF-A0A358QND5-F1
#
_cell.length_a   1.000
_cell.length_b   1.000
_cell.length_c   1.000
_cell.angle_alpha   90.00
_cell.angle_beta   90.00
_cell.angle_gamma   90.00
#
_symmetry.space_group_name_H-M   'P 1'
#
loop_
_entity.id
_entity.type
_entity.pdbx_description
1 polymer ?
#
loop_
_entity_poly.entity_id
_entity_poly.type
_entity_poly.pdbx_seq_one_letter_code
_entity_poly.pdbx_strand_id
1 'polypeptide(L)' 'MVRNDAETYEVEVSKALNQWAVTVTSVADGRMICQDFFSRRWEAVARAEDFVRLLNRSEPPPGW' A
#
# COMPACT_ATOMS: atom_id res chain seq x y z
N MET A 1 -3.85 3.01 -9.32
CA MET A 1 -3.35 1.69 -8.94
C MET A 1 -1.87 1.64 -9.30
N VAL A 2 -0.99 1.48 -8.30
CA VAL A 2 0.45 1.33 -8.54
C VAL A 2 0.72 -0.17 -8.59
N ARG A 3 1.32 -0.67 -9.68
CA ARG A 3 1.63 -2.09 -9.89
C ARG A 3 3.14 -2.32 -9.90
N ASN A 4 3.59 -3.47 -9.37
CA ASN A 4 5.00 -3.90 -9.34
C ASN A 4 5.08 -5.41 -9.61
N ASP A 5 6.19 -5.86 -10.21
CA ASP A 5 6.40 -7.18 -10.85
C ASP A 5 6.33 -8.42 -9.92
N ALA A 6 6.32 -8.23 -8.60
CA ALA A 6 6.19 -9.33 -7.64
C ALA A 6 4.72 -9.69 -7.31
N GLU A 7 3.76 -8.84 -7.67
CA GLU A 7 2.29 -9.04 -7.61
C GLU A 7 1.68 -9.69 -6.35
N THR A 8 2.35 -9.71 -5.19
CA THR A 8 1.76 -10.31 -3.97
C THR A 8 0.71 -9.40 -3.32
N TYR A 9 0.96 -8.09 -3.32
CA TYR A 9 0.10 -7.09 -2.68
C TYR A 9 -0.17 -5.91 -3.60
N GLU A 10 -1.43 -5.47 -3.61
CA GLU A 10 -1.91 -4.29 -4.30
C GLU A 10 -2.19 -3.16 -3.30
N VAL A 11 -1.86 -1.93 -3.69
CA VAL A 11 -2.09 -0.74 -2.88
C VAL A 11 -2.88 0.29 -3.67
N GLU A 12 -3.99 0.74 -3.10
CA GLU A 12 -4.87 1.76 -3.68
C GLU A 12 -4.88 3.02 -2.82
N VAL A 13 -4.78 4.18 -3.48
CA VAL A 13 -5.00 5.49 -2.85
C VAL A 13 -6.28 6.08 -3.41
N SER A 14 -7.28 6.27 -2.55
CA SER A 14 -8.58 6.82 -2.92
C SER A 14 -8.97 7.98 -2.00
N LYS A 15 -9.82 8.88 -2.50
CA LYS A 15 -10.35 10.00 -1.69
C LYS A 15 -11.66 9.54 -1.03
N ALA A 16 -11.72 9.58 0.29
CA ALA A 16 -12.88 9.18 1.09
C ALA A 16 -13.35 10.34 1.98
N LEU A 17 -14.58 10.82 1.75
CA LEU A 17 -15.20 11.96 2.42
C LEU A 17 -14.34 13.24 2.35
N ASN A 18 -13.36 13.40 3.24
CA ASN A 18 -12.44 14.53 3.33
C ASN A 18 -10.98 14.10 3.55
N GLN A 19 -10.69 12.81 3.51
CA GLN A 19 -9.36 12.24 3.75
C GLN A 19 -8.92 11.40 2.56
N TRP A 20 -7.63 11.07 2.53
CA TRP A 20 -7.05 10.16 1.57
C TRP A 20 -6.84 8.81 2.25
N ALA A 21 -7.49 7.78 1.73
CA ALA A 21 -7.36 6.42 2.22
C ALA A 21 -6.28 5.69 1.42
N VAL A 22 -5.38 5.01 2.12
CA VAL A 22 -4.47 4.02 1.56
C VAL A 22 -5.01 2.66 1.95
N THR A 23 -5.34 1.82 0.98
CA THR A 23 -5.87 0.47 1.21
C THR A 23 -4.88 -0.54 0.64
N VAL A 24 -4.48 -1.51 1.46
CA VAL A 24 -3.59 -2.61 1.06
C VAL A 24 -4.42 -3.89 0.97
N THR A 25 -4.36 -4.53 -0.18
CA THR A 25 -5.05 -5.80 -0.46
C THR A 25 -4.05 -6.88 -0.87
N SER A 26 -4.27 -8.11 -0.38
CA SER A 26 -3.60 -9.29 -0.92
C SER A 26 -4.16 -9.60 -2.30
N VAL A 27 -3.28 -9.83 -3.27
CA VAL A 27 -3.68 -10.18 -4.65
C VAL A 27 -4.21 -11.61 -4.72
N ALA A 28 -3.70 -12.50 -3.87
CA ALA A 28 -4.03 -13.92 -3.89
C ALA A 28 -5.52 -14.20 -3.59
N ASP A 29 -6.11 -13.41 -2.70
CA ASP A 29 -7.48 -13.61 -2.19
C ASP A 29 -8.33 -12.32 -2.20
N GLY A 30 -7.78 -11.19 -2.66
CA GLY A 30 -8.46 -9.89 -2.67
C GLY A 30 -8.73 -9.32 -1.27
N ARG A 31 -8.15 -9.93 -0.23
CA ARG A 31 -8.44 -9.57 1.16
C ARG A 31 -7.77 -8.25 1.52
N MET A 32 -8.53 -7.34 2.14
CA MET A 32 -7.97 -6.15 2.77
C MET A 32 -7.11 -6.54 3.97
N ILE A 33 -5.84 -6.13 3.95
CA ILE A 33 -4.87 -6.37 5.02
C ILE A 33 -4.90 -5.21 6.00
N CYS A 34 -4.83 -3.98 5.49
CA CYS A 34 -4.91 -2.77 6.28
C CYS A 34 -5.46 -1.60 5.47
N GLN A 35 -5.93 -0.59 6.20
CA GLN A 35 -6.34 0.69 5.65
C GLN A 35 -5.92 1.83 6.59
N ASP A 36 -5.27 2.84 6.03
CA ASP A 36 -4.83 4.04 6.75
C ASP A 36 -5.42 5.31 6.11
N PHE A 37 -5.60 6.36 6.91
CA PHE A 37 -6.20 7.62 6.49
C PHE A 37 -5.24 8.80 6.70
N PHE A 38 -5.14 9.65 5.69
CA PHE A 38 -4.25 10.82 5.68
C PHE A 38 -5.01 12.10 5.37
N SER A 39 -4.53 13.20 5.95
CA SER A 39 -5.12 14.53 5.73
C SER A 39 -4.74 15.10 4.35
N ARG A 40 -3.53 14.77 3.85
CA ARG A 40 -3.00 15.29 2.59
C ARG A 40 -2.76 14.16 1.59
N ARG A 41 -2.99 14.45 0.30
CA ARG A 41 -2.81 13.48 -0.80
C ARG A 41 -1.38 12.93 -0.85
N TRP A 42 -0.39 13.80 -0.72
CA TRP A 42 1.00 13.41 -0.88
C TRP A 42 1.48 12.47 0.23
N GLU A 43 0.93 12.59 1.45
CA GLU A 43 1.22 11.69 2.57
C GLU A 43 0.70 10.27 2.27
N ALA A 44 -0.53 10.18 1.77
CA ALA A 44 -1.11 8.91 1.35
C ALA A 44 -0.33 8.26 0.20
N VAL A 45 0.09 9.04 -0.80
CA VAL A 45 0.87 8.54 -1.93
C VAL A 45 2.25 8.05 -1.48
N ALA A 46 2.97 8.83 -0.68
CA ALA A 46 4.27 8.44 -0.15
C ALA A 46 4.17 7.14 0.67
N ARG A 47 3.15 7.03 1.52
CA ARG A 47 2.93 5.81 2.31
C ARG A 47 2.59 4.60 1.44
N ALA A 48 1.80 4.79 0.37
CA ALA A 48 1.49 3.72 -0.56
C ALA A 48 2.75 3.20 -1.27
N GLU A 49 3.67 4.09 -1.67
CA GLU A 49 4.96 3.70 -2.24
C GLU A 49 5.83 2.91 -1.26
N ASP A 50 5.85 3.32 0.02
CA ASP A 50 6.55 2.57 1.07
C ASP A 50 5.97 1.17 1.26
N PHE A 51 4.64 1.01 1.27
CA PHE A 51 4.01 -0.31 1.35
C PHE A 51 4.36 -1.19 0.17
N VAL A 52 4.31 -0.66 -1.06
CA VAL A 52 4.72 -1.39 -2.26
C VAL A 52 6.16 -1.86 -2.16
N ARG A 53 7.07 -1.01 -1.64
CA ARG A 53 8.49 -1.35 -1.45
C ARG A 53 8.73 -2.37 -0.35
N LEU A 54 8.07 -2.23 0.80
CA LEU A 54 8.28 -3.07 1.97
C LEU A 54 7.65 -4.46 1.80
N LEU A 55 6.39 -4.52 1.34
CA LEU A 55 5.63 -5.76 1.26
C LEU A 55 6.05 -6.65 0.09
N ASN A 56 6.54 -6.05 -0.98
CA ASN A 56 7.00 -6.78 -2.17
C ASN A 56 8.53 -6.94 -2.21
N ARG A 57 9.23 -6.66 -1.10
CA ARG A 57 10.66 -6.94 -0.99
C ARG A 57 10.88 -8.44 -0.86
N SER A 58 11.54 -9.07 -1.84
CA SER A 58 11.85 -10.51 -1.81
C SER A 58 12.92 -10.88 -0.79
N GLU A 59 13.78 -9.94 -0.39
CA GLU A 59 14.76 -10.15 0.67
C GLU A 59 14.30 -9.45 1.95
N PRO A 60 14.27 -10.14 3.11
CA PRO A 60 14.09 -9.45 4.38
C PRO A 60 15.18 -8.38 4.56
N PRO A 61 14.89 -7.23 5.19
CA PRO A 61 15.92 -6.26 5.53
C PRO A 61 17.06 -6.97 6.28
N PRO A 62 18.34 -6.71 5.97
CA PRO A 62 19.43 -7.30 6.74
C PRO A 62 19.31 -6.81 8.19
N GLY A 63 19.02 -7.73 9.12
CA GLY A 63 19.05 -7.47 10.56
C GLY A 63 17.70 -7.39 11.30
N TRP A 64 16.65 -8.08 10.85
CA TRP A 64 15.54 -8.47 11.73
C TRP A 64 15.86 -9.78 12.47
#